data_AF-A0A136LSH1-F1
#
_entry.id   AF-A0A136LSH1-F1
#
_cell.length_a   1.000
_cell.length_b   1.000
_cell.length_c   1.000
_cell.angle_alpha   90.00
_cell.angle_beta   90.00
_cell.angle_gamma   90.00
#
_symmetry.space_group_name_H-M   'P 1'
#
loop_
_entity.id
_entity.type
_entity.pdbx_description
1 polymer ?
#
loop_
_entity_poly.entity_id
_entity_poly.type
_entity_poly.pdbx_seq_one_letter_code
_entity_poly.pdbx_strand_id
1 'polypeptide(L)'
;MQKVYFIISVLVVASGTLQAQSNNDLLLSGGFDLIKTDYARFGDKFQFGAEANYFVVRHFAAGGGLELWTRPQSSFTMGMRYYPLDNFFVRFRGLIGANDVALGGGWSKPINEKWRFEAMGDFYFGQTEFGIRAGVGYVIKNKNSQ
;
A
#
# COMPACT_ATOMS: atom_id res chain seq x y z
N MET A 1 27.45 15.56 -28.25
CA MET A 1 26.12 15.33 -28.88
C MET A 1 25.46 14.02 -28.44
N GLN A 2 26.17 12.89 -28.31
CA GLN A 2 25.62 11.59 -27.84
C GLN A 2 24.86 11.62 -26.50
N LYS A 3 25.32 12.41 -25.51
CA LYS A 3 24.67 12.52 -24.18
C LYS A 3 23.27 13.16 -24.23
N VAL A 4 23.00 14.01 -25.23
CA VAL A 4 21.71 14.71 -25.37
C VAL A 4 20.64 13.76 -25.91
N TYR A 5 21.00 12.90 -26.87
CA TYR A 5 20.09 11.89 -27.40
C TYR A 5 19.67 10.86 -26.35
N PHE A 6 20.57 10.50 -25.42
CA PHE A 6 20.25 9.63 -24.30
C PHE A 6 19.27 10.28 -23.31
N ILE A 7 19.42 11.57 -23.03
CA ILE A 7 18.50 12.31 -22.15
C ILE A 7 17.12 12.45 -22.81
N ILE A 8 17.08 12.71 -24.12
CA ILE A 8 15.82 12.82 -24.87
C ILE A 8 15.10 11.46 -24.95
N SER A 9 15.81 10.36 -25.18
CA SER A 9 15.19 9.03 -25.20
C SER A 9 14.68 8.62 -23.81
N VAL A 10 15.39 8.96 -22.73
CA VAL A 10 14.90 8.76 -21.36
C VAL A 10 13.66 9.61 -21.08
N LEU A 11 13.62 10.86 -21.53
CA LEU A 11 12.45 11.74 -21.36
C LEU A 11 11.24 11.25 -22.17
N VAL A 12 11.43 10.79 -23.41
CA VAL A 12 10.33 10.27 -24.26
C VAL A 12 9.76 8.95 -23.72
N VAL A 13 10.61 8.09 -23.15
CA VAL A 13 10.16 6.86 -22.48
C VAL A 13 9.43 7.18 -21.16
N ALA A 14 9.87 8.19 -20.41
CA ALA A 14 9.20 8.65 -19.20
C ALA A 14 7.83 9.31 -19.47
N SER A 15 7.65 9.97 -20.63
CA SER A 15 6.37 10.54 -21.04
C SER A 15 5.30 9.48 -21.35
N GLY A 16 5.72 8.29 -21.82
CA GLY A 16 4.83 7.21 -22.22
C GLY A 16 4.16 6.46 -21.06
N THR A 17 4.65 6.63 -19.82
CA THR A 17 4.06 5.99 -18.62
C THR A 17 3.11 6.91 -17.86
N LEU A 18 2.88 8.13 -18.33
CA LEU A 18 1.92 9.08 -17.74
C LEU A 18 0.48 8.81 -18.20
N GLN A 19 0.03 7.56 -18.13
CA GLN A 19 -1.37 7.21 -18.35
C GLN A 19 -2.11 7.30 -17.00
N ALA A 20 -2.70 8.49 -16.79
CA ALA A 20 -3.87 8.79 -15.96
C ALA A 20 -4.13 7.90 -14.73
N GLN A 21 -3.50 8.26 -13.60
CA GLN A 21 -3.97 7.84 -12.28
C GLN A 21 -4.65 9.04 -11.62
N SER A 22 -5.96 8.92 -11.44
CA SER A 22 -6.88 10.00 -11.11
C SER A 22 -6.63 10.53 -9.70
N ASN A 23 -6.68 11.86 -9.56
CA ASN A 23 -6.72 12.51 -8.25
C ASN A 23 -8.09 12.22 -7.61
N ASN A 24 -8.13 12.05 -6.28
CA ASN A 24 -9.35 11.77 -5.51
C ASN A 24 -9.94 10.36 -5.69
N ASP A 25 -9.12 9.39 -6.13
CA ASP A 25 -9.52 7.98 -6.17
C ASP A 25 -9.52 7.36 -4.77
N LEU A 26 -10.37 6.36 -4.57
CA LEU A 26 -10.44 5.60 -3.33
C LEU A 26 -10.02 4.14 -3.58
N LEU A 27 -9.00 3.68 -2.87
CA LEU A 27 -8.47 2.32 -2.94
C LEU A 27 -8.90 1.56 -1.69
N LEU A 28 -9.75 0.56 -1.89
CA LEU A 28 -10.12 -0.42 -0.86
C LEU A 28 -9.24 -1.64 -1.01
N SER A 29 -8.36 -1.87 -0.06
CA SER A 29 -7.43 -2.99 -0.03
C SER A 29 -7.80 -4.00 1.05
N GLY A 30 -7.74 -5.27 0.71
CA GLY A 30 -7.90 -6.38 1.65
C GLY A 30 -6.75 -7.36 1.48
N GLY A 31 -6.14 -7.79 2.57
CA GLY A 31 -5.00 -8.69 2.53
C GLY A 31 -4.88 -9.54 3.77
N PHE A 32 -4.07 -10.57 3.67
CA PHE A 32 -3.75 -11.48 4.76
C PHE A 32 -2.24 -11.54 4.95
N ASP A 33 -1.82 -11.64 6.21
CA ASP A 33 -0.40 -11.73 6.54
C ASP A 33 0.14 -13.11 6.18
N LEU A 34 1.17 -13.12 5.34
CA LEU A 34 1.83 -14.34 4.88
C LEU A 34 2.91 -14.80 5.86
N ILE A 35 3.70 -13.85 6.37
CA ILE A 35 4.86 -14.11 7.24
C ILE A 35 5.00 -12.96 8.23
N LYS A 36 5.14 -13.26 9.53
CA LYS A 36 5.55 -12.30 10.56
C LYS A 36 6.71 -12.90 11.37
N THR A 37 7.65 -12.09 11.82
CA THR A 37 8.85 -12.61 12.51
C THR A 37 8.52 -13.27 13.87
N ASP A 38 7.35 -13.02 14.46
CA ASP A 38 6.85 -13.67 15.71
C ASP A 38 6.10 -15.01 15.48
N TYR A 39 6.18 -15.62 14.29
CA TYR A 39 5.63 -16.96 14.10
C TYR A 39 6.60 -18.03 14.61
N ALA A 40 6.38 -18.52 15.83
CA ALA A 40 6.96 -19.77 16.29
C ALA A 40 6.45 -21.01 15.50
N ARG A 41 5.33 -20.89 14.76
CA ARG A 41 4.73 -21.95 13.91
C ARG A 41 3.99 -21.36 12.71
N PHE A 42 4.22 -21.93 11.53
CA PHE A 42 3.53 -21.58 10.28
C PHE A 42 2.02 -21.89 10.41
N GLY A 43 1.15 -20.87 10.43
CA GLY A 43 -0.31 -21.05 10.34
C GLY A 43 -1.17 -20.86 11.60
N ASP A 44 -0.60 -20.59 12.78
CA ASP A 44 -1.38 -20.50 14.04
C ASP A 44 -2.08 -19.14 14.30
N LYS A 45 -1.72 -18.11 13.53
CA LYS A 45 -2.34 -16.77 13.62
C LYS A 45 -2.75 -16.38 12.20
N PHE A 46 -4.04 -16.25 11.92
CA PHE A 46 -4.50 -15.66 10.66
C PHE A 46 -4.83 -14.20 10.95
N GLN A 47 -4.19 -13.29 10.23
CA GLN A 47 -4.43 -11.86 10.37
C GLN A 47 -4.96 -11.33 9.04
N PHE A 48 -6.15 -10.75 9.09
CA PHE A 48 -6.81 -10.16 7.94
C PHE A 48 -6.82 -8.64 8.12
N GLY A 49 -6.29 -7.92 7.14
CA GLY A 49 -6.28 -6.47 7.11
C GLY A 49 -7.17 -5.96 6.00
N ALA A 50 -8.11 -5.08 6.32
CA ALA A 50 -8.83 -4.27 5.35
C ALA A 50 -8.41 -2.81 5.53
N GLU A 51 -8.04 -2.10 4.46
CA GLU A 51 -7.64 -0.70 4.51
C GLU A 51 -8.30 0.08 3.38
N ALA A 52 -8.82 1.26 3.71
CA ALA A 52 -9.32 2.24 2.75
C ALA A 52 -8.32 3.39 2.65
N ASN A 53 -7.84 3.66 1.45
CA ASN A 53 -6.86 4.70 1.16
C ASN A 53 -7.46 5.69 0.16
N TYR A 54 -7.51 6.96 0.52
CA TYR A 54 -7.98 8.04 -0.33
C TYR A 54 -6.79 8.81 -0.90
N PHE A 55 -6.69 8.88 -2.24
CA PHE A 55 -5.62 9.59 -2.93
C PHE A 55 -5.89 11.10 -2.92
N VAL A 56 -5.23 11.81 -2.00
CA VAL A 56 -5.28 13.28 -1.91
C VAL A 56 -4.56 13.89 -3.12
N VAL A 57 -3.41 13.33 -3.48
CA VAL A 57 -2.70 13.62 -4.73
C VAL A 57 -2.17 12.32 -5.32
N ARG A 58 -1.82 12.31 -6.61
CA ARG A 58 -1.30 11.11 -7.30
C ARG A 58 -0.26 10.29 -6.52
N HIS A 59 0.64 10.97 -5.80
CA HIS A 59 1.72 10.32 -5.05
C HIS A 59 1.45 10.18 -3.55
N PHE A 60 0.29 10.60 -3.05
CA PHE A 60 0.00 10.57 -1.62
C PHE A 60 -1.45 10.17 -1.35
N ALA A 61 -1.62 9.09 -0.58
CA ALA A 61 -2.90 8.64 -0.10
C ALA A 61 -2.94 8.69 1.43
N ALA A 62 -4.05 9.14 2.00
CA ALA A 62 -4.32 9.06 3.42
C ALA A 62 -5.46 8.07 3.64
N GLY A 63 -5.37 7.27 4.70
CA GLY A 63 -6.27 6.15 4.85
C GLY A 63 -6.35 5.60 6.26
N GLY A 64 -7.29 4.70 6.44
CA GLY A 64 -7.46 3.94 7.66
C GLY A 64 -7.93 2.54 7.35
N GLY A 65 -7.71 1.63 8.28
CA GLY A 65 -8.03 0.24 8.12
C GLY A 65 -8.33 -0.45 9.43
N LEU A 66 -8.77 -1.68 9.29
CA LEU A 66 -9.09 -2.59 10.38
C LEU A 66 -8.24 -3.83 10.18
N GLU A 67 -7.50 -4.19 11.21
CA GLU A 67 -6.81 -5.47 11.29
C GLU A 67 -7.60 -6.37 12.24
N LEU A 68 -8.17 -7.42 11.66
CA LEU A 68 -8.91 -8.45 12.36
C LEU A 68 -7.96 -9.61 12.64
N TRP A 69 -7.88 -9.98 13.91
CA TRP A 69 -7.06 -11.06 14.42
C TRP A 69 -7.97 -12.19 14.89
N THR A 70 -7.63 -13.45 14.61
CA THR A 70 -8.40 -14.62 15.12
C THR A 70 -8.30 -14.77 16.65
N ARG A 71 -7.41 -14.02 17.32
CA ARG A 71 -7.28 -13.91 18.79
C ARG A 71 -7.22 -12.43 19.21
N PRO A 72 -7.69 -12.08 20.40
CA PRO A 72 -8.91 -11.31 20.65
C PRO A 72 -8.87 -9.79 20.36
N GLN A 73 -7.83 -9.23 19.72
CA GLN A 73 -7.73 -7.77 19.56
C GLN A 73 -7.79 -7.34 18.11
N SER A 74 -8.97 -6.98 17.64
CA SER A 74 -9.10 -6.16 16.45
C SER A 74 -8.43 -4.81 16.69
N SER A 75 -7.63 -4.35 15.74
CA SER A 75 -6.91 -3.08 15.84
C SER A 75 -7.30 -2.17 14.69
N PHE A 76 -7.61 -0.92 15.02
CA PHE A 76 -7.77 0.11 14.01
C PHE A 76 -6.41 0.68 13.62
N THR A 77 -6.20 0.85 12.32
CA THR A 77 -5.00 1.43 11.74
C THR A 77 -5.36 2.72 11.04
N MET A 78 -4.51 3.73 11.18
CA MET A 78 -4.62 4.97 10.42
C MET A 78 -3.26 5.34 9.88
N GLY A 79 -3.20 5.86 8.67
CA GLY A 79 -1.91 6.14 8.08
C GLY A 79 -1.96 6.85 6.75
N MET A 80 -0.79 6.90 6.14
CA MET A 80 -0.57 7.48 4.84
C MET A 80 0.32 6.58 3.99
N ARG A 81 0.16 6.68 2.68
CA ARG A 81 0.97 6.01 1.67
C ARG A 81 1.54 7.05 0.72
N TYR A 82 2.84 7.02 0.52
CA TYR A 82 3.55 7.82 -0.46
C TYR A 82 4.03 6.92 -1.60
N TYR A 83 3.72 7.27 -2.85
CA TYR A 83 4.07 6.49 -4.03
C TYR A 83 5.24 7.16 -4.76
N PRO A 84 6.52 6.81 -4.49
CA PRO A 84 7.65 7.34 -5.24
C PRO A 84 7.66 6.88 -6.70
N LEU A 85 7.04 5.73 -6.99
CA LEU A 85 6.87 5.15 -8.32
C LEU A 85 5.44 4.60 -8.41
N ASP A 86 4.87 4.54 -9.62
CA ASP A 86 3.44 4.18 -9.80
C ASP A 86 3.04 2.85 -9.14
N ASN A 87 3.98 1.88 -9.09
CA ASN A 87 3.74 0.58 -8.49
C ASN A 87 4.35 0.41 -7.09
N PHE A 88 5.17 1.34 -6.60
CA PHE A 88 5.81 1.21 -5.28
C PHE A 88 5.29 2.27 -4.33
N PHE A 89 5.01 1.87 -3.10
CA PHE A 89 4.62 2.79 -2.05
C PHE A 89 5.42 2.57 -0.78
N VAL A 90 5.68 3.66 -0.09
CA VAL A 90 6.08 3.67 1.32
C VAL A 90 4.83 4.00 2.12
N ARG A 91 4.63 3.36 3.25
CA ARG A 91 3.48 3.62 4.11
C ARG A 91 3.90 3.83 5.55
N PHE A 92 3.16 4.70 6.21
CA PHE A 92 3.31 4.98 7.62
C PHE A 92 1.94 4.84 8.28
N ARG A 93 1.82 4.01 9.31
CA ARG A 93 0.55 3.71 9.98
C ARG A 93 0.71 3.75 11.50
N GLY A 94 -0.21 4.39 12.19
CA GLY A 94 -0.43 4.22 13.63
C GLY A 94 -1.49 3.16 13.89
N LEU A 95 -1.22 2.27 14.83
CA LEU A 95 -2.13 1.25 15.34
C LEU A 95 -2.72 1.76 16.66
N ILE A 96 -3.97 2.22 16.64
CA ILE A 96 -4.62 2.83 17.82
C ILE A 96 -4.95 1.78 18.89
N GLY A 97 -5.29 0.55 18.49
CA GLY A 97 -5.59 -0.55 19.42
C GLY A 97 -4.36 -1.13 20.12
N ALA A 98 -3.21 -1.16 19.43
CA ALA A 98 -1.95 -1.68 19.96
C ALA A 98 -1.02 -0.58 20.52
N ASN A 99 -1.37 0.69 20.32
CA ASN A 99 -0.53 1.86 20.61
C ASN A 99 0.88 1.71 20.02
N ASP A 100 0.93 1.34 18.74
CA ASP A 100 2.17 1.10 18.01
C ASP A 100 2.19 1.91 16.70
N VAL A 101 3.37 2.10 16.14
CA VAL A 101 3.59 2.75 14.85
C VAL A 101 4.31 1.75 13.95
N ALA A 102 3.85 1.66 12.71
CA ALA A 102 4.45 0.85 11.66
C ALA A 102 4.92 1.73 10.50
N LEU A 103 6.14 1.47 10.04
CA LEU A 103 6.65 2.00 8.78
C LEU A 103 6.92 0.83 7.85
N GLY A 104 6.44 0.93 6.63
CA GLY A 104 6.54 -0.15 5.67
C GLY A 104 6.69 0.32 4.24
N GLY A 105 6.87 -0.64 3.36
CA GLY A 105 6.91 -0.44 1.93
C GLY A 105 6.16 -1.56 1.23
N GLY A 106 5.61 -1.27 0.08
CA GLY A 106 4.89 -2.25 -0.70
C GLY A 106 4.93 -1.98 -2.18
N TRP A 107 4.47 -2.99 -2.90
CA TRP A 107 4.31 -3.01 -4.34
C TRP A 107 2.84 -3.27 -4.66
N SER A 108 2.25 -2.36 -5.44
CA SER A 108 0.87 -2.41 -5.91
C SER A 108 0.88 -2.50 -7.44
N LYS A 109 0.60 -3.68 -8.00
CA LYS A 109 0.53 -3.87 -9.45
C LYS A 109 -0.93 -3.88 -9.93
N PRO A 110 -1.32 -3.03 -10.91
CA PRO A 110 -2.63 -3.13 -11.53
C PRO A 110 -2.77 -4.45 -12.28
N ILE A 111 -3.83 -5.20 -11.97
CA ILE A 111 -4.27 -6.37 -12.74
C ILE A 111 -5.16 -5.87 -13.88
N ASN A 112 -6.11 -4.98 -13.56
CA ASN A 112 -7.07 -4.35 -14.46
C ASN A 112 -7.31 -2.89 -14.02
N GLU A 113 -8.21 -2.15 -14.69
CA GLU A 113 -8.54 -0.76 -14.35
C GLU A 113 -9.09 -0.55 -12.92
N LYS A 114 -9.66 -1.60 -12.32
CA LYS A 114 -10.27 -1.57 -10.99
C LYS A 114 -9.53 -2.42 -9.97
N TRP A 115 -8.80 -3.45 -10.39
CA TRP A 115 -8.19 -4.43 -9.51
C TRP A 115 -6.68 -4.29 -9.48
N ARG A 116 -6.11 -4.36 -8.28
CA ARG A 116 -4.68 -4.28 -8.02
C ARG A 116 -4.27 -5.44 -7.13
N PHE A 117 -3.10 -6.00 -7.41
CA PHE A 117 -2.43 -6.90 -6.47
C PHE A 117 -1.53 -6.06 -5.58
N GLU A 118 -1.54 -6.32 -4.28
CA GLU A 118 -0.71 -5.61 -3.31
C GLU A 118 0.13 -6.59 -2.50
N ALA A 119 1.43 -6.36 -2.47
CA ALA A 119 2.34 -7.01 -1.53
C ALA A 119 3.00 -5.91 -0.70
N MET A 120 3.10 -6.08 0.61
CA MET A 120 3.63 -5.05 1.49
C MET A 120 4.37 -5.68 2.66
N GLY A 121 5.43 -5.01 3.12
CA GLY A 121 6.18 -5.36 4.31
C GLY A 121 6.15 -4.19 5.28
N ASP A 122 5.75 -4.43 6.52
CA ASP A 122 5.68 -3.45 7.60
C ASP A 122 6.63 -3.79 8.73
N PHE A 123 7.34 -2.78 9.20
CA PHE A 123 8.14 -2.84 10.41
C PHE A 123 7.43 -2.07 11.53
N TYR A 124 7.15 -2.77 12.63
CA TYR A 124 6.47 -2.26 13.82
C TYR A 124 7.51 -1.82 14.84
N PHE A 125 7.50 -0.56 15.25
CA PHE A 125 8.56 -0.01 16.12
C PHE A 125 8.40 -0.42 17.58
N GLY A 126 7.18 -0.48 18.10
CA GLY A 126 6.89 -0.82 19.49
C GLY A 126 7.26 -2.25 19.82
N GLN A 127 6.97 -3.19 18.91
CA GLN A 127 7.29 -4.61 19.09
C GLN A 127 8.59 -5.04 18.37
N THR A 128 9.21 -4.16 17.57
CA THR A 128 10.40 -4.47 16.74
C THR A 128 10.16 -5.70 15.83
N GLU A 129 8.96 -5.78 15.27
CA GLU A 129 8.53 -6.91 14.44
C GLU A 129 8.44 -6.53 12.97
N PHE A 130 8.70 -7.50 12.09
CA PHE A 130 8.46 -7.35 10.66
C PHE A 130 7.34 -8.28 10.21
N GLY A 131 6.42 -7.76 9.38
CA GLY A 131 5.33 -8.51 8.79
C GLY A 131 5.24 -8.31 7.29
N ILE A 132 5.05 -9.38 6.54
CA ILE A 132 4.79 -9.37 5.09
C ILE A 132 3.33 -9.76 4.88
N ARG A 133 2.62 -8.91 4.14
CA ARG A 133 1.22 -9.06 3.73
C ARG A 133 1.11 -9.14 2.23
N ALA A 134 0.22 -10.00 1.75
CA ALA A 134 -0.25 -9.96 0.38
C ALA A 134 -1.77 -9.79 0.35
N GLY A 135 -2.26 -9.15 -0.69
CA GLY A 135 -3.66 -8.79 -0.79
C GLY A 135 -4.05 -8.29 -2.17
N VAL A 136 -5.29 -7.83 -2.24
CA VAL A 136 -5.89 -7.24 -3.44
C VAL A 136 -6.53 -5.91 -3.10
N GLY A 137 -6.35 -4.95 -4.00
CA GLY A 137 -6.92 -3.62 -3.94
C GLY A 137 -7.97 -3.42 -5.02
N TYR A 138 -9.07 -2.76 -4.66
CA TYR A 138 -10.13 -2.33 -5.56
C TYR A 138 -10.16 -0.80 -5.62
N VAL A 139 -9.99 -0.24 -6.81
CA VAL A 139 -9.97 1.20 -7.08
C VAL A 139 -11.37 1.66 -7.47
N ILE A 140 -11.92 2.54 -6.65
CA ILE A 140 -13.13 3.31 -6.94
C ILE A 140 -12.67 4.66 -7.48
N LYS A 141 -12.81 4.83 -8.80
CA LYS A 141 -12.51 6.10 -9.47
C LYS A 141 -13.61 7.12 -9.17
N ASN A 142 -13.23 8.33 -8.78
CA ASN A 142 -14.20 9.40 -8.62
C ASN A 142 -14.59 9.98 -9.99
N LYS A 143 -15.89 10.17 -10.22
CA LYS A 143 -16.45 10.54 -11.53
C LYS A 143 -16.14 11.98 -11.96
N ASN A 144 -15.57 12.80 -11.08
CA ASN A 144 -15.30 14.22 -11.29
C ASN A 144 -13.85 14.54 -11.71
N SER A 145 -13.00 13.54 -11.98
CA SER A 145 -11.59 13.73 -12.34
C SER A 145 -11.29 13.43 -13.81
N GLN A 146 -12.09 14.02 -14.73
CA GLN A 146 -11.74 14.13 -16.15
C GLN A 146 -11.17 15.51 -16.46
#